data_AF-K2GNI4-F1
#
_entry.id   AF-K2GNI4-F1
#
_cell.length_a   1.000
_cell.length_b   1.000
_cell.length_c   1.000
_cell.angle_alpha   90.00
_cell.angle_beta   90.00
_cell.angle_gamma   90.00
#
_symmetry.space_group_name_H-M   'P 1'
#
loop_
_entity.id
_entity.type
_entity.pdbx_description
1 polymer ?
#
loop_
_entity_poly.entity_id
_entity_poly.type
_entity_poly.pdbx_seq_one_letter_code
_entity_poly.pdbx_strand_id
1 'polypeptide(L)' 'MAQGYLNFLYSPLGQDLAGKHYYRPRNAKVLAKYSQVFKPLKLVTIDQEFGGWSKVQKAHFENGGVFDQIVKANSAK' A
#
# COMPACT_ATOMS: atom_id res chain seq x y z
N MET A 1 16.92 17.17 10.27
CA MET A 1 16.54 17.47 8.87
C MET A 1 15.60 16.41 8.28
N ALA A 2 15.88 15.11 8.43
CA ALA A 2 14.99 14.04 7.93
C ALA A 2 13.54 14.11 8.45
N GLN A 3 13.34 14.42 9.75
CA GLN A 3 11.99 14.53 10.32
C GLN A 3 11.15 15.64 9.68
N GLY A 4 11.77 16.78 9.33
CA GLY A 4 11.06 17.91 8.71
C GLY A 4 10.55 17.57 7.32
N TYR A 5 11.33 16.81 6.54
CA TYR A 5 10.90 16.33 5.23
C TYR A 5 9.74 15.33 5.34
N LEU A 6 9.81 14.39 6.28
CA LEU A 6 8.70 13.46 6.52
C LEU A 6 7.43 14.20 6.97
N ASN A 7 7.56 15.16 7.90
CA ASN A 7 6.43 15.98 8.34
C ASN A 7 5.81 16.77 7.17
N PHE A 8 6.64 17.25 6.23
CA PHE A 8 6.17 17.95 5.04
C PHE A 8 5.32 17.05 4.13
N LEU A 9 5.64 15.77 3.99
CA LEU A 9 4.81 14.83 3.21
C LEU A 9 3.38 14.73 3.77
N TYR A 10 3.20 14.92 5.07
CA TYR A 10 1.88 14.92 5.72
C TYR A 10 1.22 16.31 5.80
N SER A 11 1.92 17.36 5.38
CA SER A 11 1.34 18.70 5.28
C SER A 11 0.22 18.74 4.22
N PRO A 12 -0.72 19.70 4.30
CA PRO A 12 -1.76 19.86 3.27
C PRO A 12 -1.20 19.98 1.85
N LEU A 13 -0.06 20.65 1.68
CA LEU A 13 0.61 20.81 0.38
C LEU A 13 1.20 19.48 -0.11
N GLY A 14 1.91 18.75 0.77
CA GLY A 14 2.48 17.45 0.43
C GLY A 14 1.41 16.43 0.05
N GLN A 15 0.28 16.43 0.77
CA GLN A 15 -0.86 15.58 0.47
C GLN A 15 -1.56 15.96 -0.84
N ASP A 16 -1.63 17.25 -1.18
CA ASP A 16 -2.19 17.70 -2.46
C ASP A 16 -1.31 17.27 -3.63
N LEU A 17 0.01 17.41 -3.50
CA LEU A 17 0.96 16.90 -4.50
C LEU A 17 0.84 15.38 -4.67
N ALA A 18 0.69 14.63 -3.57
CA ALA A 18 0.45 13.19 -3.64
C ALA A 18 -0.79 12.87 -4.49
N GLY A 19 -1.89 13.59 -4.28
CA GLY A 19 -3.12 13.45 -5.06
C GLY A 19 -2.93 13.77 -6.55
N LYS A 20 -2.23 14.86 -6.88
CA LYS A 20 -1.89 15.24 -8.28
C LYS A 20 -1.09 14.18 -9.01
N HIS A 21 -0.22 13.47 -8.29
CA HIS A 21 0.59 12.38 -8.81
C HIS A 21 -0.04 10.99 -8.61
N TYR A 22 -1.36 10.92 -8.45
CA TYR A 22 -2.15 9.68 -8.38
C TYR A 22 -1.90 8.79 -7.15
N TYR A 23 -1.22 9.31 -6.13
CA TYR A 23 -1.15 8.65 -4.82
C TYR A 23 -2.38 9.04 -3.98
N ARG A 24 -3.02 8.07 -3.33
CA ARG A 24 -4.19 8.33 -2.48
C ARG A 24 -3.79 9.10 -1.21
N PRO A 25 -4.23 10.37 -1.02
CA PRO A 25 -3.90 11.14 0.17
C PRO A 25 -4.52 10.54 1.43
N ARG A 26 -3.83 10.65 2.57
CA ARG A 26 -4.33 10.29 3.89
C ARG A 26 -5.21 11.38 4.49
N ASN A 27 -4.96 12.64 4.15
CA ASN A 27 -5.80 13.75 4.59
C ASN A 27 -7.16 13.69 3.88
N ALA A 28 -8.24 13.44 4.63
CA ALA A 28 -9.59 13.27 4.10
C ALA A 28 -10.09 14.48 3.29
N LYS A 29 -9.74 15.71 3.71
CA LYS A 29 -10.13 16.93 2.99
C LYS A 29 -9.45 17.02 1.62
N VAL A 30 -8.19 16.58 1.54
CA VAL A 30 -7.45 16.55 0.27
C VAL A 30 -7.98 15.43 -0.61
N LEU A 31 -8.15 14.21 -0.06
CA LEU A 31 -8.68 13.06 -0.79
C LEU A 31 -10.04 13.37 -1.46
N ALA A 32 -10.93 14.08 -0.77
CA ALA A 32 -12.24 14.46 -1.31
C ALA A 32 -12.15 15.30 -2.60
N LYS A 33 -11.10 16.12 -2.75
CA LYS A 33 -10.85 16.90 -3.98
C LYS A 33 -10.55 16.03 -5.20
N TYR A 34 -10.01 14.83 -4.97
CA TYR A 34 -9.63 13.87 -6.00
C TYR A 34 -10.66 12.73 -6.15
N SER A 35 -11.91 12.92 -5.68
CA SER A 35 -12.98 11.92 -5.73
C SER A 35 -13.33 11.43 -7.14
N GLN A 36 -13.09 12.27 -8.17
CA GLN A 36 -13.25 11.88 -9.58
C GLN A 36 -12.18 10.89 -10.04
N VAL A 37 -10.98 10.95 -9.45
CA VAL A 37 -9.85 10.05 -9.75
C VAL A 37 -9.92 8.79 -8.88
N PHE A 38 -10.18 8.97 -7.58
CA PHE A 38 -10.21 7.89 -6.60
C PHE A 38 -11.64 7.53 -6.23
N LYS A 39 -12.23 6.63 -7.03
CA LYS A 39 -13.53 6.03 -6.69
C LYS A 39 -13.46 5.26 -5.37
N PRO A 40 -14.54 5.24 -4.58
CA PRO A 40 -14.60 4.45 -3.36
C PRO A 40 -14.48 2.95 -3.70
N LEU A 41 -13.67 2.23 -2.93
CA LEU A 41 -13.45 0.80 -3.07
C LEU A 41 -13.50 0.16 -1.69
N LYS A 42 -14.00 -1.08 -1.63
CA LYS A 42 -13.81 -1.94 -0.46
C LYS A 42 -12.35 -2.39 -0.45
N LEU A 43 -11.59 -1.95 0.55
CA LEU A 43 -10.19 -2.30 0.73
C LEU A 43 -10.05 -3.17 1.98
N VAL A 44 -9.12 -4.11 1.92
CA VAL A 44 -8.65 -4.88 3.07
C VAL A 44 -7.27 -4.38 3.49
N THR A 45 -6.88 -4.68 4.73
CA THR A 45 -5.54 -4.36 5.23
C THR A 45 -4.77 -5.63 5.55
N ILE A 46 -3.46 -5.56 5.44
CA ILE A 46 -2.57 -6.70 5.70
C ILE A 46 -2.63 -7.14 7.16
N ASP A 47 -2.81 -6.20 8.08
CA ASP A 47 -2.93 -6.51 9.51
C ASP A 47 -4.22 -7.28 9.81
N GLN A 48 -5.34 -6.94 9.18
CA GLN A 48 -6.64 -7.58 9.41
C GLN A 48 -6.73 -8.97 8.77
N GLU A 49 -6.33 -9.12 7.51
CA GLU A 49 -6.52 -10.38 6.78
C GLU A 49 -5.39 -11.38 7.02
N PHE A 50 -4.17 -10.89 7.30
CA PHE A 50 -2.98 -11.74 7.32
C PHE A 50 -2.12 -11.59 8.59
N GLY A 51 -2.52 -10.74 9.53
CA GLY A 51 -1.82 -10.56 10.80
C GLY A 51 -0.46 -9.86 10.69
N GLY A 52 -0.28 -9.05 9.64
CA GLY A 52 0.87 -8.16 9.48
C GLY A 52 1.97 -8.68 8.53
N TRP A 53 2.81 -7.75 8.08
CA TRP A 53 3.83 -8.03 7.06
C TRP A 53 4.83 -9.12 7.43
N SER A 54 5.22 -9.24 8.70
CA SER A 54 6.17 -10.27 9.13
C SER A 54 5.64 -11.69 8.89
N LYS A 55 4.36 -11.93 9.16
CA LYS A 55 3.72 -13.23 8.91
C LYS A 55 3.54 -13.49 7.42
N VAL A 56 3.09 -12.47 6.67
CA VAL A 56 2.90 -12.56 5.21
C VAL A 56 4.21 -12.89 4.51
N GLN A 57 5.28 -12.17 4.85
CA GLN A 57 6.60 -12.38 4.25
C GLN A 57 7.06 -13.82 4.45
N LYS A 58 6.99 -14.31 5.69
CA LYS A 58 7.40 -15.68 6.03
C LYS A 58 6.57 -16.75 5.35
N ALA A 59 5.25 -16.61 5.34
CA ALA A 59 4.37 -17.65 4.79
C ALA A 59 4.40 -17.68 3.26
N HIS A 60 4.46 -16.52 2.60
CA HIS A 60 4.25 -16.42 1.16
C HIS A 60 5.53 -16.24 0.35
N PHE A 61 6.53 -15.52 0.87
CA PHE A 61 7.64 -14.98 0.06
C PHE A 61 9.05 -15.38 0.52
N GLU A 62 9.22 -15.96 1.71
CA GLU A 62 10.48 -16.61 2.08
C GLU A 62 10.71 -17.90 1.27
N ASN A 63 11.96 -18.38 1.27
CA ASN A 63 12.35 -19.58 0.54
C ASN A 63 11.48 -20.78 0.93
N GLY A 64 10.89 -21.45 -0.06
CA GLY A 64 9.96 -22.56 0.14
C GLY A 64 8.52 -22.13 0.50
N GLY A 65 8.26 -20.82 0.53
CA GLY A 65 6.94 -20.24 0.76
C GLY A 65 5.95 -20.55 -0.37
N VAL A 66 4.72 -20.08 -0.19
CA VAL A 66 3.61 -20.35 -1.13
C VAL A 66 3.94 -19.91 -2.56
N PHE A 67 4.64 -18.78 -2.74
CA PHE A 67 5.04 -18.32 -4.07
C PHE A 67 5.93 -19.35 -4.79
N ASP A 68 6.97 -19.86 -4.14
CA ASP A 68 7.87 -20.86 -4.71
C ASP A 68 7.14 -22.15 -5.08
N GLN A 69 6.18 -22.57 -4.26
CA GLN A 69 5.37 -23.76 -4.51
C GLN A 69 4.52 -23.59 -5.77
N ILE A 70 3.88 -22.43 -5.93
CA ILE A 70 3.08 -22.10 -7.11
C ILE A 70 3.96 -22.02 -8.37
N VAL A 71 5.11 -21.36 -8.28
CA VAL A 71 6.06 -21.24 -9.40
C VAL A 71 6.51 -22.63 -9.85
N LYS A 72 6.97 -23.49 -8.91
CA LYS A 72 7.39 -24.86 -9.22
C LYS A 72 6.27 -25.69 -9.86
N ALA A 73 5.05 -25.61 -9.32
CA ALA A 73 3.91 -26.34 -9.85
C ALA A 73 3.51 -25.89 -11.26
N ASN A 74 3.68 -24.60 -11.58
CA ASN A 74 3.38 -24.06 -12.90
C ASN A 74 4.48 -24.33 -13.93
N SER A 75 5.75 -24.36 -13.52
CA SER A 75 6.87 -24.70 -14.43
C SER A 75 6.98 -26.19 -14.75
N ALA A 76 6.32 -27.05 -13.97
CA ALA A 76 6.25 -28.50 -14.21
C ALA A 76 5.08 -28.92 -15.10
N LYS A 77 4.26 -27.97 -15.56
CA LYS A 77 3.20 -28.16 -16.57
C LYS A 77 3.71 -27.78 -17.95
#